data_AF-A0A1V0UQW6-F1
#
_entry.id   AF-A0A1V0UQW6-F1
#
_cell.length_a   1.000
_cell.length_b   1.000
_cell.length_c   1.000
_cell.angle_alpha   90.00
_cell.angle_beta   90.00
_cell.angle_gamma   90.00
#
_symmetry.space_group_name_H-M   'P 1'
#
loop_
_entity.id
_entity.type
_entity.pdbx_description
1 polymer ?
#
loop_
_entity_poly.entity_id
_entity_poly.type
_entity_poly.pdbx_seq_one_letter_code
_entity_poly.pdbx_strand_id
1 'polypeptide(L)'
;MMNLRKKVFIAFLAFIIFPLIAIGIVTYFLVQHTLQEKYSEQSELIIKSIGRNISSIIKEANYYSDYWMLGDSIQRTLSRAESIDTDMEIHSLLRQTFLSYSPISSVAIYKMDGSMSSSRLHALKHDKKAQ
;
A
#
# COMPACT_ATOMS: atom_id res chain seq x y z
N MET A 1 -71.89 -2.28 -13.91
CA MET A 1 -71.50 -3.00 -12.68
C MET A 1 -70.29 -3.88 -12.97
N MET A 2 -69.27 -3.87 -12.11
CA MET A 2 -68.08 -4.70 -12.33
C MET A 2 -68.40 -6.18 -12.19
N ASN A 3 -67.93 -6.98 -13.15
CA ASN A 3 -68.06 -8.43 -13.13
C ASN A 3 -67.27 -9.00 -11.95
N LEU A 4 -67.84 -9.97 -11.21
CA LEU A 4 -67.30 -10.52 -9.96
C LEU A 4 -65.84 -10.99 -10.13
N ARG A 5 -65.53 -11.55 -11.30
CA ARG A 5 -64.18 -11.97 -11.71
C ARG A 5 -63.15 -10.85 -11.63
N LYS A 6 -63.49 -9.64 -12.11
CA LYS A 6 -62.60 -8.47 -12.05
C LYS A 6 -62.43 -7.99 -10.60
N LYS A 7 -63.48 -8.08 -9.78
CA LYS A 7 -63.43 -7.66 -8.38
C LYS A 7 -62.49 -8.53 -7.55
N VAL A 8 -62.56 -9.85 -7.72
CA VAL A 8 -61.67 -10.81 -7.04
C VAL A 8 -60.22 -10.65 -7.51
N PHE A 9 -60.00 -10.44 -8.81
CA PHE A 9 -58.66 -10.21 -9.35
C PHE A 9 -57.98 -8.95 -8.79
N ILE A 10 -58.73 -7.84 -8.69
CA ILE A 10 -58.23 -6.59 -8.09
C ILE A 10 -57.95 -6.75 -6.60
N ALA A 11 -58.80 -7.48 -5.88
CA ALA A 11 -58.54 -7.79 -4.47
C ALA A 11 -57.25 -8.60 -4.29
N PHE A 12 -56.99 -9.59 -5.15
CA PHE A 12 -55.74 -10.34 -5.15
C PHE A 12 -54.52 -9.43 -5.41
N LEU A 13 -54.57 -8.57 -6.43
CA LEU A 13 -53.47 -7.64 -6.71
C LEU A 13 -53.20 -6.71 -5.52
N ALA A 14 -54.25 -6.14 -4.96
CA ALA A 14 -54.14 -5.16 -3.87
C ALA A 14 -53.68 -5.78 -2.54
N PHE A 15 -54.10 -7.01 -2.23
CA PHE A 15 -53.78 -7.65 -0.94
C PHE A 15 -52.55 -8.56 -0.97
N ILE A 16 -52.08 -8.98 -2.13
CA ILE A 16 -50.95 -9.92 -2.22
C ILE A 16 -49.79 -9.30 -2.98
N ILE A 17 -50.03 -8.79 -4.20
CA ILE A 17 -48.96 -8.25 -5.03
C ILE A 17 -48.43 -6.93 -4.45
N PHE A 18 -49.33 -6.02 -4.08
CA PHE A 18 -48.93 -4.70 -3.59
C PHE A 18 -48.12 -4.77 -2.28
N PRO A 19 -48.51 -5.56 -1.26
CA PRO A 19 -47.71 -5.70 -0.04
C PRO A 19 -46.36 -6.38 -0.30
N LEU A 20 -46.30 -7.35 -1.21
CA LEU A 20 -45.05 -8.01 -1.58
C LEU A 20 -44.05 -7.00 -2.17
N ILE A 21 -44.51 -6.13 -3.07
CA ILE A 21 -43.69 -5.07 -3.65
C ILE A 21 -43.25 -4.08 -2.57
N ALA A 22 -44.15 -3.66 -1.68
CA ALA A 22 -43.84 -2.75 -0.59
C ALA A 22 -42.74 -3.32 0.34
N ILE A 23 -42.82 -4.61 0.69
CA ILE A 23 -41.80 -5.29 1.49
C ILE A 23 -40.46 -5.29 0.75
N GLY A 24 -40.46 -5.58 -0.55
CA GLY A 24 -39.24 -5.54 -1.36
C GLY A 24 -38.58 -4.16 -1.37
N ILE A 25 -39.37 -3.11 -1.52
CA ILE A 25 -38.88 -1.72 -1.49
C ILE A 25 -38.31 -1.36 -0.13
N VAL A 26 -39.03 -1.66 0.96
CA VAL A 26 -38.56 -1.37 2.33
C VAL A 26 -37.26 -2.12 2.63
N THR A 27 -37.20 -3.40 2.24
CA THR A 27 -36.01 -4.24 2.42
C THR A 27 -34.83 -3.67 1.64
N TYR A 28 -35.06 -3.25 0.39
CA TYR A 28 -34.02 -2.63 -0.43
C TYR A 28 -33.44 -1.38 0.24
N PHE A 29 -34.28 -0.49 0.77
CA PHE A 29 -33.80 0.71 1.48
C PHE A 29 -33.01 0.38 2.74
N LEU A 30 -33.49 -0.58 3.56
CA LEU A 30 -32.78 -1.01 4.77
C LEU A 30 -31.41 -1.61 4.45
N VAL A 31 -31.35 -2.50 3.45
CA VAL A 31 -30.11 -3.15 3.02
C VAL A 31 -29.16 -2.11 2.45
N GLN A 32 -29.62 -1.20 1.59
CA GLN A 32 -28.79 -0.18 0.98
C GLN A 32 -28.18 0.75 2.03
N HIS A 33 -28.97 1.21 2.99
CA HIS A 33 -28.48 2.06 4.08
C HIS A 33 -27.43 1.33 4.92
N THR A 34 -27.71 0.08 5.31
CA THR A 34 -26.78 -0.74 6.10
C THR A 34 -25.49 -1.03 5.33
N LEU A 35 -25.57 -1.34 4.03
CA LEU A 35 -24.40 -1.57 3.18
C LEU A 35 -23.57 -0.30 3.09
N GLN A 36 -24.21 0.84 2.81
CA GLN A 36 -23.52 2.10 2.65
C GLN A 36 -22.75 2.48 3.93
N GLU A 37 -23.38 2.39 5.09
CA GLU A 37 -22.73 2.68 6.37
C GLU A 37 -21.57 1.71 6.64
N LYS A 38 -21.83 0.40 6.61
CA LYS A 38 -20.81 -0.60 6.96
C LYS A 38 -19.64 -0.64 5.98
N TYR A 39 -19.87 -0.45 4.69
CA TYR A 39 -18.78 -0.39 3.72
C TYR A 39 -18.01 0.92 3.83
N SER A 40 -18.68 2.05 4.09
CA SER A 40 -18.02 3.34 4.28
C SER A 40 -17.10 3.31 5.51
N GLU A 41 -17.60 2.85 6.66
CA GLU A 41 -16.82 2.75 7.90
C GLU A 41 -15.61 1.81 7.75
N GLN A 42 -15.83 0.62 7.18
CA GLN A 42 -14.74 -0.33 6.97
C GLN A 42 -13.72 0.20 5.97
N SER A 43 -14.17 0.83 4.88
CA SER A 43 -13.28 1.45 3.89
C SER A 43 -12.45 2.57 4.51
N GLU A 44 -13.07 3.45 5.31
CA GLU A 44 -12.36 4.50 6.04
C GLU A 44 -11.31 3.92 6.98
N LEU A 45 -11.65 2.89 7.76
CA LEU A 45 -10.72 2.25 8.69
C LEU A 45 -9.55 1.58 7.97
N ILE A 46 -9.81 0.92 6.84
CA ILE A 46 -8.79 0.31 5.98
C ILE A 46 -7.87 1.40 5.41
N ILE A 47 -8.44 2.43 4.77
CA ILE A 47 -7.68 3.53 4.16
C ILE A 47 -6.83 4.24 5.21
N LYS A 48 -7.40 4.52 6.38
CA LYS A 48 -6.68 5.14 7.50
C LYS A 48 -5.55 4.27 8.01
N SER A 49 -5.75 2.95 8.06
CA SER A 49 -4.71 2.01 8.53
C SER A 49 -3.60 1.86 7.50
N ILE A 50 -3.93 1.79 6.21
CA ILE A 50 -2.96 1.83 5.11
C ILE A 50 -2.17 3.13 5.14
N GLY A 51 -2.84 4.29 5.26
CA GLY A 51 -2.18 5.59 5.32
C GLY A 51 -1.21 5.71 6.50
N ARG A 52 -1.60 5.23 7.69
CA ARG A 52 -0.71 5.17 8.86
C ARG A 52 0.48 4.24 8.63
N ASN A 53 0.26 3.08 8.02
CA ASN A 53 1.33 2.12 7.73
C ASN A 53 2.33 2.70 6.72
N ILE A 54 1.85 3.27 5.61
CA ILE A 54 2.68 3.96 4.60
C ILE A 54 3.47 5.10 5.26
N SER A 55 2.82 5.95 6.06
CA SER A 55 3.50 7.03 6.78
C SER A 55 4.59 6.50 7.71
N SER A 56 4.34 5.38 8.37
CA SER A 56 5.31 4.74 9.27
C SER A 56 6.51 4.21 8.51
N ILE A 57 6.30 3.51 7.39
CA ILE A 57 7.38 3.00 6.52
C ILE A 57 8.23 4.15 5.98
N ILE A 58 7.62 5.26 5.54
CA ILE A 58 8.36 6.43 5.06
C ILE A 58 9.19 7.06 6.19
N LYS A 59 8.61 7.21 7.39
CA LYS A 59 9.33 7.72 8.56
C LYS A 59 10.50 6.83 8.94
N GLU A 60 10.30 5.51 8.92
CA GLU A 60 11.35 4.52 9.19
C GLU A 60 12.46 4.59 8.15
N ALA A 61 12.12 4.72 6.87
CA ALA A 61 13.10 4.90 5.80
C ALA A 61 13.92 6.19 5.96
N ASN A 62 13.28 7.31 6.35
CA ASN A 62 13.98 8.56 6.65
C ASN A 62 14.90 8.41 7.87
N TYR A 63 14.40 7.84 8.96
CA TYR A 63 15.20 7.59 10.16
C TYR A 63 16.42 6.72 9.84
N TYR A 64 16.22 5.69 9.03
CA TYR A 64 17.27 4.81 8.59
C TYR A 64 18.32 5.53 7.73
N SER A 65 17.88 6.39 6.80
CA SER A 65 18.77 7.27 6.02
C SER A 65 19.58 8.19 6.93
N ASP A 66 18.93 8.86 7.89
CA ASP A 66 19.58 9.77 8.83
C ASP A 66 20.57 9.03 9.74
N TYR A 67 20.20 7.85 10.24
CA TYR A 67 21.05 7.01 11.09
C TYR A 67 22.37 6.65 10.38
N TRP A 68 22.30 6.22 9.11
CA TRP A 68 23.49 5.87 8.34
C TRP A 68 24.29 7.08 7.88
N MET A 69 23.63 8.20 7.53
CA MET A 69 24.31 9.44 7.13
C MET A 69 25.07 10.09 8.30
N LEU A 70 24.50 10.02 9.51
CA LEU A 70 25.12 10.51 10.74
C LEU A 70 26.12 9.50 11.33
N GLY A 71 26.22 8.31 10.76
CA GLY A 71 27.15 7.27 11.16
C GLY A 71 28.60 7.68 10.93
N ASP A 72 29.42 7.48 11.96
CA ASP A 72 30.86 7.77 11.97
C ASP A 72 31.62 7.03 10.86
N SER A 73 31.17 5.83 10.45
CA SER A 73 31.72 5.07 9.32
C SER A 73 31.51 5.78 7.98
N ILE A 74 30.28 6.21 7.66
CA ILE A 74 29.99 6.96 6.43
C ILE A 74 30.73 8.30 6.45
N GLN A 75 30.71 9.03 7.57
CA GLN A 75 31.37 10.34 7.66
C GLN A 75 32.88 10.26 7.45
N ARG A 76 33.55 9.25 8.05
CA ARG A 76 35.00 9.04 7.88
C ARG A 76 35.36 8.67 6.44
N THR A 77 34.59 7.79 5.82
CA THR A 77 34.81 7.38 4.43
C THR A 77 34.56 8.54 3.47
N LEU A 78 33.50 9.34 3.68
CA LEU A 78 33.23 10.55 2.88
C LEU A 78 34.32 11.62 3.07
N SER A 79 34.85 11.79 4.29
CA SER A 79 35.94 12.75 4.57
C SER A 79 37.29 12.33 3.96
N ARG A 80 37.44 11.06 3.55
CA ARG A 80 38.66 10.48 2.97
C ARG A 80 38.56 10.22 1.45
N ALA A 81 37.41 10.55 0.85
CA ALA A 81 37.02 10.19 -0.52
C ALA A 81 37.86 10.77 -1.68
N GLU A 82 38.99 11.42 -1.39
CA GLU A 82 39.98 11.86 -2.38
C GLU A 82 41.07 10.80 -2.68
N SER A 83 41.09 9.67 -1.96
CA SER A 83 42.10 8.60 -2.14
C SER A 83 41.55 7.38 -2.90
N ILE A 84 42.37 6.77 -3.77
CA ILE A 84 42.02 5.65 -4.68
C ILE A 84 41.48 4.40 -3.94
N ASP A 85 41.84 4.21 -2.68
CA ASP A 85 41.40 3.07 -1.84
C ASP A 85 39.94 3.21 -1.34
N THR A 86 39.36 4.41 -1.45
CA THR A 86 38.07 4.73 -0.82
C THR A 86 36.87 4.13 -1.55
N ASP A 87 36.97 3.85 -2.85
CA ASP A 87 35.84 3.34 -3.63
C ASP A 87 35.39 1.93 -3.18
N MET A 88 36.34 1.06 -2.81
CA MET A 88 36.02 -0.28 -2.32
C MET A 88 35.36 -0.24 -0.93
N GLU A 89 35.81 0.68 -0.06
CA GLU A 89 35.18 0.93 1.24
C GLU A 89 33.76 1.50 1.11
N ILE A 90 33.54 2.43 0.19
CA ILE A 90 32.20 2.98 -0.10
C ILE A 90 31.25 1.86 -0.56
N HIS A 91 31.71 0.97 -1.44
CA HIS A 91 30.89 -0.14 -1.92
C HIS A 91 30.54 -1.17 -0.83
N SER A 92 31.46 -1.44 0.11
CA SER A 92 31.19 -2.37 1.22
C SER A 92 30.23 -1.78 2.24
N LEU A 93 30.39 -0.49 2.58
CA LEU A 93 29.48 0.26 3.45
C LEU A 93 28.06 0.33 2.86
N LEU A 94 27.92 0.71 1.59
CA LEU A 94 26.62 0.77 0.92
C LEU A 94 25.91 -0.58 0.90
N ARG A 95 26.66 -1.69 0.79
CA ARG A 95 26.11 -3.04 0.87
C ARG A 95 25.67 -3.39 2.28
N GLN A 96 26.44 -3.04 3.31
CA GLN A 96 26.07 -3.27 4.70
C GLN A 96 24.84 -2.47 5.11
N THR A 97 24.77 -1.21 4.70
CA THR A 97 23.56 -0.39 4.79
C THR A 97 22.43 -1.12 4.07
N PHE A 98 22.53 -1.35 2.76
CA PHE A 98 21.49 -2.05 2.01
C PHE A 98 20.95 -3.36 2.68
N LEU A 99 21.83 -4.21 3.21
CA LEU A 99 21.45 -5.48 3.84
C LEU A 99 20.79 -5.36 5.22
N SER A 100 20.90 -4.22 5.89
CA SER A 100 20.35 -4.03 7.24
C SER A 100 18.90 -3.53 7.28
N TYR A 101 18.30 -3.20 6.13
CA TYR A 101 16.87 -2.87 6.03
C TYR A 101 16.24 -3.46 4.76
N SER A 102 15.53 -4.57 4.94
CA SER A 102 14.93 -5.37 3.85
C SER A 102 13.94 -4.62 2.93
N PRO A 103 13.20 -3.59 3.37
CA PRO A 103 12.27 -2.86 2.48
C PRO A 103 12.94 -1.89 1.49
N ILE A 104 14.22 -1.55 1.63
CA ILE A 104 14.92 -0.68 0.68
C ILE A 104 15.35 -1.49 -0.55
N SER A 105 15.15 -0.93 -1.75
CA SER A 105 15.53 -1.55 -3.03
C SER A 105 16.92 -1.13 -3.53
N SER A 106 17.41 0.03 -3.11
CA SER A 106 18.73 0.56 -3.46
C SER A 106 19.20 1.63 -2.48
N VAL A 107 20.52 1.73 -2.28
CA VAL A 107 21.17 2.83 -1.55
C VAL A 107 22.19 3.48 -2.48
N ALA A 108 22.21 4.81 -2.53
CA ALA A 108 23.16 5.56 -3.34
C ALA A 108 23.61 6.83 -2.62
N ILE A 109 24.86 7.22 -2.87
CA ILE A 109 25.43 8.49 -2.43
C ILE A 109 25.79 9.28 -3.68
N TYR A 110 25.41 10.56 -3.68
CA TYR A 110 25.71 11.52 -4.74
C TYR A 110 26.75 12.53 -4.24
N LYS A 111 27.81 12.73 -5.02
CA LYS A 111 28.79 13.78 -4.78
C LYS A 111 28.33 15.09 -5.43
N MET A 112 28.85 16.21 -4.96
CA MET A 112 28.50 17.56 -5.46
C MET A 112 28.97 17.81 -6.90
N ASP A 113 29.91 17.00 -7.40
CA ASP A 113 30.39 17.02 -8.79
C ASP A 113 29.47 16.25 -9.77
N GLY A 114 28.38 15.65 -9.26
CA GLY A 114 27.44 14.86 -10.05
C GLY A 114 27.80 13.38 -10.20
N SER A 115 28.94 12.92 -9.65
CA SER A 115 29.30 11.51 -9.61
C SER A 115 28.53 10.75 -8.52
N MET A 116 28.32 9.45 -8.73
CA MET A 116 27.45 8.61 -7.91
C MET A 116 28.09 7.27 -7.61
N SER A 117 28.04 6.85 -6.34
CA SER A 117 28.37 5.50 -5.90
C SER A 117 27.11 4.83 -5.36
N SER A 118 26.76 3.64 -5.84
CA SER A 118 25.51 2.98 -5.46
C SER A 118 25.64 1.48 -5.25
N SER A 119 24.72 0.94 -4.46
CA SER A 119 24.51 -0.49 -4.26
C SER A 119 23.02 -0.80 -4.48
N ARG A 120 22.76 -1.79 -5.34
CA ARG A 120 21.41 -2.26 -5.71
C ARG A 120 21.34 -3.77 -5.55
N LEU A 121 20.15 -4.31 -5.30
CA LEU A 121 19.89 -5.73 -5.52
C LEU A 121 20.08 -6.05 -7.00
N HIS A 122 21.20 -6.66 -7.35
CA HIS A 122 21.19 -7.65 -8.42
C HIS A 122 20.42 -8.83 -7.85
N ALA A 123 19.13 -8.92 -8.18
CA ALA A 123 18.39 -10.15 -7.96
C ALA A 123 19.26 -11.30 -8.46
N LEU A 124 19.48 -12.29 -7.60
CA LEU A 124 19.91 -13.64 -7.96
C LEU A 124 18.88 -14.18 -8.97
N LYS A 125 18.97 -13.74 -10.23
CA LYS A 125 18.47 -14.50 -11.36
C LYS A 125 19.47 -15.62 -11.53
N HIS A 126 19.31 -16.62 -10.68
CA HIS A 126 19.96 -17.92 -10.83
C HIS A 126 19.79 -18.31 -12.29
N ASP A 127 20.94 -18.35 -12.96
CA ASP A 127 21.20 -19.24 -14.05
C ASP A 127 20.94 -20.68 -13.58
N LYS A 128 19.65 -21.05 -13.61
CA LYS A 128 19.18 -22.44 -13.67
C LYS A 128 18.57 -22.63 -15.06
N LYS A 129 19.43 -22.67 -16.06
CA LYS A 129 19.27 -23.57 -17.21
C LYS A 129 20.57 -24.37 -17.24
N ALA A 130 20.63 -25.52 -16.57
CA ALA A 130 20.24 -26.80 -17.15
C ALA A 130 20.89 -27.01 -18.52
N GLN A 131 21.88 -27.92 -18.51
CA GLN A 131 22.65 -28.53 -19.60
C GLN A 131 23.85 -27.73 -20.15
#